data_AF-A0A645JKA3-F1
#
_entry.id   AF-A0A645JKA3-F1
#
_cell.length_a   1.000
_cell.length_b   1.000
_cell.length_c   1.000
_cell.angle_alpha   90.00
_cell.angle_beta   90.00
_cell.angle_gamma   90.00
#
_symmetry.space_group_name_H-M   'P 1'
#
loop_
_entity.id
_entity.type
_entity.pdbx_description
1 polymer ?
#
loop_
_entity_poly.entity_id
_entity_poly.type
_entity_poly.pdbx_seq_one_letter_code
_entity_poly.pdbx_strand_id
1 'polypeptide(L)'
;MQTWMVETVGAIPVYKGANKAANGWSTVSFEQIAAWNPELVILVSYKDASYKYVKAVQESGVWANLDAVKNGRVKASPHDMMNYIQPVASWILGLQWLAKEAYPALFADLDMEAQVRRFYQDFYNITDEGKLDVLLDLYRSSVAINTL
;
A
#
# COMPACT_ATOMS: atom_id res chain seq x y z
N MET A 1 -0.36 -11.42 -7.71
CA MET A 1 -1.38 -10.35 -7.81
C MET A 1 -0.78 -8.96 -7.60
N GLN A 2 0.12 -8.79 -6.63
CA GLN A 2 0.73 -7.50 -6.27
C GLN A 2 1.47 -6.84 -7.43
N THR A 3 2.33 -7.59 -8.14
CA THR A 3 2.98 -7.11 -9.38
C THR A 3 1.95 -6.62 -10.40
N TRP A 4 0.89 -7.41 -10.61
CA TRP A 4 -0.19 -7.06 -11.53
C TRP A 4 -0.92 -5.79 -11.09
N MET A 5 -1.13 -5.57 -9.79
CA MET A 5 -1.73 -4.33 -9.29
C MET A 5 -0.85 -3.11 -9.61
N VAL A 6 0.46 -3.21 -9.39
CA VAL A 6 1.43 -2.16 -9.73
C VAL A 6 1.37 -1.83 -11.23
N GLU A 7 1.36 -2.86 -12.08
CA GLU A 7 1.27 -2.66 -13.53
C GLU A 7 -0.09 -2.10 -13.96
N THR A 8 -1.17 -2.51 -13.31
CA THR A 8 -2.55 -2.08 -13.64
C THR A 8 -2.74 -0.58 -13.37
N VAL A 9 -2.12 -0.04 -12.33
CA VAL A 9 -2.16 1.41 -12.09
C VAL A 9 -1.19 2.20 -12.98
N GLY A 10 -0.42 1.53 -13.84
CA GLY A 10 0.56 2.16 -14.75
C GLY A 10 1.97 2.32 -14.17
N ALA A 11 2.23 1.84 -12.95
CA ALA A 11 3.53 1.94 -12.31
C ALA A 11 4.48 0.80 -12.72
N ILE A 12 5.78 1.00 -12.51
CA ILE A 12 6.82 0.05 -12.91
C ILE A 12 7.28 -0.79 -11.68
N PRO A 13 6.99 -2.10 -11.63
CA PRO A 13 7.50 -2.96 -10.57
C PRO A 13 9.00 -3.25 -10.77
N VAL A 14 9.88 -2.46 -10.14
CA VAL A 14 11.34 -2.55 -10.30
C VAL A 14 11.94 -3.93 -9.98
N TYR A 15 11.24 -4.74 -9.18
CA TYR A 15 11.63 -6.10 -8.81
C TYR A 15 11.23 -7.16 -9.86
N LYS A 16 10.47 -6.81 -10.91
CA LYS A 16 10.00 -7.77 -11.91
C LYS A 16 11.17 -8.39 -12.66
N GLY A 17 11.20 -9.71 -12.72
CA GLY A 17 12.29 -10.47 -13.35
C GLY A 17 13.52 -10.69 -12.48
N ALA A 18 13.58 -10.07 -11.28
CA ALA A 18 14.65 -10.31 -10.32
C ALA A 18 14.62 -11.74 -9.75
N ASN A 19 13.43 -12.36 -9.71
CA ASN A 19 13.27 -13.75 -9.34
C ASN A 19 12.73 -14.56 -10.51
N LYS A 20 13.59 -15.39 -11.11
CA LYS A 20 13.24 -16.27 -12.24
C LYS A 20 12.64 -17.60 -11.79
N ALA A 21 12.68 -17.91 -10.50
CA ALA A 21 12.34 -19.22 -9.95
C ALA A 21 11.03 -19.28 -9.16
N ALA A 22 10.45 -18.14 -8.75
CA ALA A 22 9.30 -18.13 -7.84
C ALA A 22 8.10 -17.39 -8.41
N ASN A 23 6.95 -18.06 -8.41
CA ASN A 23 5.64 -17.42 -8.48
C ASN A 23 5.25 -16.93 -7.08
N GLY A 24 5.71 -15.75 -6.66
CA GLY A 24 5.32 -15.18 -5.37
C GLY A 24 6.35 -14.25 -4.72
N TRP A 25 6.28 -14.15 -3.38
CA TRP A 25 7.22 -13.37 -2.58
C TRP A 25 8.64 -13.88 -2.76
N SER A 26 9.57 -12.93 -2.91
CA SER A 26 10.97 -13.18 -3.21
C SER A 26 11.83 -12.50 -2.18
N THR A 27 12.81 -13.21 -1.62
CA THR A 27 13.83 -12.60 -0.80
C THR A 27 14.82 -11.87 -1.70
N VAL A 28 15.07 -10.59 -1.41
CA VAL A 28 16.00 -9.72 -2.14
C VAL A 28 16.98 -9.10 -1.15
N SER A 29 18.18 -8.76 -1.60
CA SER A 29 19.15 -8.07 -0.75
C SER A 29 18.88 -6.56 -0.72
N PHE A 30 19.46 -5.87 0.28
CA PHE A 30 19.36 -4.41 0.32
C PHE A 30 20.07 -3.77 -0.88
N GLU A 31 21.19 -4.33 -1.33
CA GLU A 31 21.93 -3.84 -2.50
C GLU A 31 21.08 -3.92 -3.78
N GLN A 32 20.23 -4.94 -3.92
CA GLN A 32 19.28 -5.01 -5.03
C GLN A 32 18.24 -3.89 -4.95
N ILE A 33 17.68 -3.64 -3.76
CA ILE A 33 16.74 -2.53 -3.53
C ILE A 33 17.41 -1.19 -3.85
N ALA A 34 18.65 -0.99 -3.39
CA ALA A 34 19.43 0.22 -3.65
C ALA A 34 19.77 0.39 -5.14
N ALA A 35 20.09 -0.70 -5.85
CA ALA A 35 20.32 -0.66 -7.29
C ALA A 35 19.05 -0.32 -8.09
N TRP A 36 17.87 -0.72 -7.60
CA TRP A 36 16.59 -0.33 -8.20
C TRP A 36 16.18 1.11 -7.90
N ASN A 37 16.57 1.62 -6.74
CA ASN A 37 16.25 2.97 -6.23
C ASN A 37 14.80 3.41 -6.54
N PRO A 38 13.79 2.74 -5.97
CA PRO A 38 12.39 3.01 -6.28
C PRO A 38 11.95 4.41 -5.80
N GLU A 39 11.04 5.04 -6.55
CA GLU A 39 10.40 6.31 -6.21
C GLU A 39 9.29 6.15 -5.15
N LEU A 40 8.74 4.95 -5.01
CA LEU A 40 7.68 4.59 -4.06
C LEU A 40 7.93 3.18 -3.53
N VAL A 41 7.92 3.04 -2.21
CA VAL A 41 8.00 1.75 -1.52
C VAL A 41 6.72 1.53 -0.74
N ILE A 42 6.09 0.37 -0.93
CA ILE A 42 4.89 -0.01 -0.20
C ILE A 42 5.21 -1.21 0.67
N LEU A 43 5.11 -1.01 1.98
CA LEU A 43 5.31 -2.05 2.97
C LEU A 43 4.02 -2.82 3.16
N VAL A 44 4.08 -4.13 2.94
CA VAL A 44 2.95 -5.04 3.06
C VAL A 44 3.25 -6.06 4.14
N SER A 45 2.37 -6.17 5.13
CA SER A 45 2.37 -7.25 6.12
C SER A 45 0.96 -7.84 6.26
N TYR A 46 0.91 -9.16 6.41
CA TYR A 46 -0.33 -9.92 6.59
C TYR A 46 -0.51 -10.45 8.01
N LYS A 47 0.50 -10.27 8.87
CA LYS A 47 0.47 -10.71 10.27
C LYS A 47 0.43 -9.55 11.25
N ASP A 48 1.03 -8.43 10.86
CA ASP A 48 1.17 -7.22 11.66
C ASP A 48 0.71 -6.01 10.86
N ALA A 49 0.37 -4.93 11.56
CA ALA A 49 0.09 -3.66 10.89
C ALA A 49 1.34 -3.12 10.18
N SER A 50 1.22 -2.82 8.88
CA SER A 50 2.34 -2.40 8.03
C SER A 50 3.06 -1.13 8.54
N TYR A 51 2.37 -0.24 9.26
CA TYR A 51 2.96 1.00 9.79
C TYR A 51 4.15 0.75 10.73
N LYS A 52 4.19 -0.41 11.42
CA LYS A 52 5.29 -0.77 12.32
C LYS A 52 6.63 -0.83 11.60
N TYR A 53 6.62 -1.15 10.31
CA TYR A 53 7.83 -1.28 9.50
C TYR A 53 8.25 0.02 8.83
N VAL A 54 7.32 0.98 8.65
CA VAL A 54 7.63 2.29 8.02
C VAL A 54 8.67 3.03 8.85
N LYS A 55 8.45 3.10 10.17
CA LYS A 55 9.39 3.74 11.09
C LYS A 55 10.77 3.09 11.06
N ALA A 56 10.83 1.77 11.05
CA ALA A 56 12.10 1.04 10.97
C ALA A 56 12.87 1.32 9.67
N VAL A 57 12.17 1.50 8.55
CA VAL A 57 12.78 1.90 7.27
C VAL A 57 13.25 3.36 7.32
N GLN A 58 12.44 4.27 7.84
CA GLN A 58 12.77 5.70 7.94
C GLN A 58 13.97 5.97 8.86
N GLU A 59 14.09 5.24 9.96
CA GLU A 59 15.19 5.37 10.93
C GLU A 59 16.46 4.62 10.50
N SER A 60 16.40 3.85 9.42
CA SER A 60 17.53 3.03 8.98
C SER A 60 18.56 3.85 8.21
N GLY A 61 19.79 3.87 8.71
CA GLY A 61 20.91 4.56 8.06
C GLY A 61 21.24 4.03 6.65
N VAL A 62 20.94 2.76 6.35
CA VAL A 62 21.16 2.23 4.99
C VAL A 62 20.06 2.66 4.03
N TRP A 63 18.80 2.73 4.48
CA TRP A 63 17.66 3.15 3.65
C TRP A 63 17.59 4.67 3.44
N ALA A 64 18.21 5.47 4.32
CA ALA A 64 18.20 6.94 4.27
C ALA A 64 18.66 7.52 2.91
N ASN A 65 19.45 6.78 2.15
CA ASN A 65 19.94 7.22 0.85
C ASN A 65 18.99 6.95 -0.33
N LEU A 66 17.91 6.18 -0.14
CA LEU A 66 16.92 5.91 -1.19
C LEU A 66 16.02 7.11 -1.41
N ASP A 67 15.67 7.36 -2.67
CA ASP A 67 14.83 8.51 -3.01
C ASP A 67 13.42 8.39 -2.43
N ALA A 68 12.86 7.17 -2.36
CA ALA A 68 11.60 6.96 -1.67
C ALA A 68 11.63 7.38 -0.19
N VAL A 69 12.75 7.21 0.51
CA VAL A 69 12.86 7.60 1.93
C VAL A 69 12.98 9.12 2.04
N LYS A 70 13.89 9.73 1.28
CA LYS A 70 14.11 11.19 1.29
C LYS A 70 12.84 11.97 0.97
N ASN A 71 12.00 11.44 0.09
CA ASN A 71 10.78 12.09 -0.37
C ASN A 71 9.52 11.69 0.44
N GLY A 72 9.65 10.91 1.52
CA GLY A 72 8.49 10.48 2.32
C GLY A 72 7.54 9.52 1.57
N ARG A 73 8.08 8.78 0.60
CA ARG A 73 7.38 7.84 -0.29
C ARG A 73 7.58 6.38 0.14
N VAL A 74 7.78 6.13 1.43
CA VAL A 74 7.67 4.79 2.03
C VAL A 74 6.33 4.73 2.75
N LYS A 75 5.39 3.94 2.21
CA LYS A 75 4.01 3.89 2.68
C LYS A 75 3.66 2.52 3.25
N ALA A 76 2.90 2.50 4.34
CA ALA A 76 2.22 1.31 4.83
C ALA A 76 1.01 1.01 3.92
N SER A 77 0.86 -0.26 3.52
CA SER A 77 -0.35 -0.66 2.80
C SER A 77 -1.61 -0.54 3.67
N PRO A 78 -2.74 -0.10 3.08
CA PRO A 78 -3.98 0.07 3.80
C PRO A 78 -4.60 -1.27 4.19
N HIS A 79 -5.33 -1.27 5.31
CA HIS A 79 -6.16 -2.37 5.75
C HIS A 79 -7.34 -1.88 6.58
N ASP A 80 -8.40 -2.67 6.59
CA ASP A 80 -9.47 -2.62 7.59
C ASP A 80 -9.47 -3.92 8.41
N MET A 81 -10.32 -4.87 8.04
CA MET A 81 -10.33 -6.27 8.47
C MET A 81 -9.23 -7.08 7.77
N MET A 82 -8.89 -6.71 6.52
CA MET A 82 -7.87 -7.38 5.73
C MET A 82 -7.01 -6.35 5.00
N ASN A 83 -5.73 -6.67 4.78
CA ASN A 83 -4.87 -5.87 3.93
C ASN A 83 -5.45 -5.78 2.50
N TYR A 84 -5.41 -4.60 1.88
CA TYR A 84 -5.98 -4.42 0.55
C TYR A 84 -5.04 -4.91 -0.58
N ILE A 85 -3.75 -5.14 -0.30
CA ILE A 85 -2.76 -5.54 -1.30
C ILE A 85 -2.61 -7.09 -1.35
N GLN A 86 -3.74 -7.80 -1.35
CA GLN A 86 -3.82 -9.26 -1.36
C GLN A 86 -5.14 -9.76 -1.99
N PRO A 87 -5.26 -11.04 -2.41
CA PRO A 87 -6.37 -11.52 -3.24
C PRO A 87 -7.67 -11.73 -2.44
N VAL A 88 -8.24 -10.64 -1.95
CA VAL A 88 -9.49 -10.55 -1.18
C VAL A 88 -10.35 -9.42 -1.74
N ALA A 89 -11.67 -9.42 -1.57
CA ALA A 89 -12.57 -8.48 -2.24
C ALA A 89 -12.15 -7.00 -2.16
N SER A 90 -11.56 -6.56 -1.04
CA SER A 90 -11.04 -5.19 -0.87
C SER A 90 -9.81 -4.85 -1.73
N TRP A 91 -9.32 -5.76 -2.59
CA TRP A 91 -8.26 -5.49 -3.56
C TRP A 91 -8.59 -4.33 -4.51
N ILE A 92 -9.88 -4.08 -4.78
CA ILE A 92 -10.36 -2.95 -5.59
C ILE A 92 -10.06 -1.62 -4.89
N LEU A 93 -10.24 -1.55 -3.56
CA LEU A 93 -9.82 -0.40 -2.75
C LEU A 93 -8.30 -0.25 -2.77
N GLY A 94 -7.59 -1.37 -2.72
CA GLY A 94 -6.13 -1.43 -2.85
C GLY A 94 -5.61 -0.83 -4.15
N LEU A 95 -6.26 -1.12 -5.29
CA LEU A 95 -5.91 -0.51 -6.57
C LEU A 95 -6.14 1.00 -6.59
N GLN A 96 -7.28 1.45 -6.10
CA GLN A 96 -7.61 2.88 -6.03
C GLN A 96 -6.62 3.65 -5.16
N TRP A 97 -6.31 3.11 -3.97
CA TRP A 97 -5.30 3.69 -3.09
C TRP A 97 -3.91 3.67 -3.74
N LEU A 98 -3.51 2.56 -4.35
CA LEU A 98 -2.22 2.42 -5.02
C LEU A 98 -2.06 3.43 -6.17
N ALA A 99 -3.11 3.66 -6.96
CA ALA A 99 -3.11 4.65 -8.03
C ALA A 99 -2.91 6.07 -7.47
N LYS A 100 -3.60 6.41 -6.37
CA LYS A 100 -3.45 7.70 -5.69
C LYS A 100 -2.05 7.89 -5.14
N GLU A 101 -1.48 6.88 -4.50
CA GLU A 101 -0.11 6.95 -4.00
C GLU A 101 0.89 7.08 -5.15
N ALA A 102 0.74 6.31 -6.23
CA ALA A 102 1.64 6.39 -7.37
C ALA A 102 1.56 7.75 -8.09
N TYR A 103 0.36 8.32 -8.24
CA TYR A 103 0.11 9.54 -9.02
C TYR A 103 -0.77 10.55 -8.25
N PRO A 104 -0.31 11.14 -7.14
CA PRO A 104 -1.16 11.94 -6.25
C PRO A 104 -1.79 13.16 -6.92
N ALA A 105 -1.10 13.75 -7.90
CA ALA A 105 -1.63 14.89 -8.66
C ALA A 105 -2.80 14.52 -9.58
N LEU A 106 -2.82 13.29 -10.12
CA LEU A 106 -3.90 12.82 -11.00
C LEU A 106 -5.14 12.36 -10.22
N PHE A 107 -4.98 12.01 -8.94
CA PHE A 107 -6.04 11.49 -8.07
C PHE A 107 -6.19 12.35 -6.81
N ALA A 108 -6.00 13.66 -6.95
CA ALA A 108 -6.09 14.60 -5.83
C ALA A 108 -7.51 14.64 -5.22
N ASP A 109 -8.53 14.46 -6.06
CA ASP A 109 -9.96 14.43 -5.75
C ASP A 109 -10.47 13.07 -5.24
N LEU A 110 -9.67 12.00 -5.35
CA LEU A 110 -10.07 10.68 -4.87
C LEU A 110 -10.12 10.63 -3.34
N ASP A 111 -11.32 10.63 -2.78
CA ASP A 111 -11.55 10.40 -1.35
C ASP A 111 -11.61 8.89 -1.05
N MET A 112 -10.53 8.36 -0.47
CA MET A 112 -10.46 6.94 -0.13
C MET A 112 -11.41 6.54 0.99
N GLU A 113 -11.74 7.41 1.95
CA GLU A 113 -12.70 7.07 3.00
C GLU A 113 -14.10 6.92 2.40
N ALA A 114 -14.46 7.80 1.47
CA ALA A 114 -15.70 7.65 0.70
C ALA A 114 -15.74 6.35 -0.10
N GLN A 115 -14.60 5.92 -0.69
CA GLN A 115 -14.52 4.65 -1.40
C GLN A 115 -14.68 3.44 -0.47
N VAL A 116 -14.03 3.45 0.70
CA VAL A 116 -14.16 2.38 1.71
C VAL A 116 -15.61 2.27 2.16
N ARG A 117 -16.26 3.40 2.48
CA ARG A 117 -17.69 3.43 2.84
C ARG A 117 -18.56 2.84 1.73
N ARG A 118 -18.39 3.30 0.49
CA ARG A 118 -19.15 2.78 -0.66
C ARG A 118 -18.93 1.30 -0.88
N PHE A 119 -17.70 0.80 -0.76
CA PHE A 119 -17.41 -0.61 -0.92
C PHE A 119 -18.24 -1.48 0.04
N TYR A 120 -18.33 -1.10 1.31
CA TYR A 120 -19.12 -1.87 2.29
C TYR A 120 -20.63 -1.70 2.13
N GLN A 121 -21.09 -0.54 1.68
CA GLN A 121 -22.50 -0.32 1.33
C GLN A 121 -22.91 -1.14 0.11
N ASP A 122 -22.14 -1.06 -0.98
CA ASP A 122 -22.51 -1.62 -2.28
C ASP A 122 -22.33 -3.15 -2.32
N PHE A 123 -21.23 -3.68 -1.75
CA PHE A 123 -20.93 -5.11 -1.83
C PHE A 123 -21.42 -5.93 -0.64
N TYR A 124 -21.63 -5.29 0.53
CA TYR A 124 -22.00 -5.98 1.77
C TYR A 124 -23.31 -5.48 2.38
N ASN A 125 -23.95 -4.46 1.77
CA ASN A 125 -25.20 -3.88 2.24
C ASN A 125 -25.15 -3.42 3.71
N ILE A 126 -23.98 -2.97 4.17
CA ILE A 126 -23.80 -2.42 5.51
C ILE A 126 -24.26 -0.96 5.48
N THR A 127 -25.44 -0.69 6.03
CA THR A 127 -26.03 0.65 6.14
C THR A 127 -26.01 1.22 7.57
N ASP A 128 -25.57 0.42 8.54
CA ASP A 128 -25.40 0.85 9.92
C ASP A 128 -24.13 1.73 10.03
N GLU A 129 -24.33 3.01 10.34
CA GLU A 129 -23.23 3.98 10.41
C GLU A 129 -22.19 3.61 11.47
N GLY A 130 -22.58 3.05 12.61
CA GLY A 130 -21.63 2.62 13.64
C GLY A 130 -20.69 1.52 13.16
N LYS A 131 -21.19 0.57 12.36
CA LYS A 131 -20.35 -0.45 11.73
C LYS A 131 -19.45 0.12 10.63
N LEU A 132 -19.94 1.07 9.85
CA LEU A 132 -19.14 1.75 8.82
C LEU A 132 -18.00 2.56 9.46
N ASP A 133 -18.28 3.26 10.55
CA ASP A 133 -17.28 4.05 11.27
C ASP A 133 -16.15 3.16 11.83
N VAL A 134 -16.46 1.97 12.35
CA VAL A 134 -15.43 1.01 12.77
C VAL A 134 -14.50 0.63 11.62
N LEU A 135 -15.04 0.39 10.42
CA LEU A 135 -14.24 0.02 9.23
C LEU A 135 -13.40 1.20 8.74
N LEU A 136 -13.96 2.41 8.77
CA LEU A 136 -13.25 3.65 8.44
C LEU A 136 -12.13 3.95 9.45
N ASP A 137 -12.35 3.71 10.73
CA ASP A 137 -11.34 3.93 11.77
C ASP A 137 -10.17 2.94 11.65
N LEU A 138 -10.45 1.68 11.29
CA LEU A 138 -9.41 0.71 10.95
C LEU A 138 -8.60 1.17 9.73
N TYR A 139 -9.28 1.60 8.67
CA TYR A 139 -8.63 2.16 7.48
C TYR A 139 -7.75 3.37 7.84
N ARG A 140 -8.29 4.38 8.52
CA ARG A 140 -7.55 5.59 8.95
C ARG A 140 -6.31 5.23 9.76
N SER A 141 -6.47 4.34 10.75
CA SER A 141 -5.38 3.87 11.59
C SER A 141 -4.30 3.18 10.78
N SER A 142 -4.67 2.43 9.73
CA SER A 142 -3.73 1.72 8.89
C SER A 142 -2.82 2.64 8.06
N VAL A 143 -3.33 3.80 7.65
CA VAL A 143 -2.63 4.74 6.76
C VAL A 143 -2.17 6.01 7.45
N ALA A 144 -2.45 6.22 8.74
CA ALA A 144 -2.09 7.44 9.47
C ALA A 144 -0.61 7.82 9.32
N ILE A 145 0.29 6.82 9.40
CA ILE A 145 1.74 7.02 9.25
C ILE A 145 2.14 7.55 7.85
N ASN A 146 1.30 7.34 6.84
CA ASN A 146 1.61 7.72 5.46
C ASN A 146 1.53 9.23 5.24
N THR A 147 0.92 9.96 6.17
CA THR A 147 0.72 11.43 6.09
C THR A 147 1.72 12.22 6.95
N LEU A 148 2.56 11.53 7.72
CA LEU A 148 3.64 12.09 8.52
C LEU A 148 4.91 12.25 7.68
#